data_AF-A0A0B8ZKC1-F1
#
_entry.id   AF-A0A0B8ZKC1-F1
#
_cell.length_a   1.000
_cell.length_b   1.000
_cell.length_c   1.000
_cell.angle_alpha   90.00
_cell.angle_beta   90.00
_cell.angle_gamma   90.00
#
_symmetry.space_group_name_H-M   'P 1'
#
loop_
_entity.id
_entity.type
_entity.pdbx_description
1 polymer ?
#
loop_
_entity_poly.entity_id
_entity_poly.type
_entity_poly.pdbx_seq_one_letter_code
_entity_poly.pdbx_strand_id
1 'polypeptide(L)' 'MRTQSTGTLRANRIEREMTEPTKPGAGNQGESERHLEESIASVREALTGLRYGAVQLTVHEGRVVQIDVTEKRRLKPN' A
#
# COMPACT_ATOMS: atom_id res chain seq x y z
N MET A 1 -37.14 59.96 -20.97
CA MET A 1 -35.80 59.47 -21.39
C MET A 1 -35.10 59.01 -20.11
N ARG A 2 -34.62 57.79 -19.87
CA ARG A 2 -34.36 56.52 -20.58
C ARG A 2 -34.47 55.41 -19.53
N THR A 3 -35.36 54.43 -19.73
CA THR A 3 -35.10 52.99 -19.97
C THR A 3 -34.58 52.16 -18.78
N GLN A 4 -35.39 51.14 -18.46
CA GLN A 4 -35.12 50.00 -17.59
C GLN A 4 -33.89 49.22 -18.08
N SER A 5 -33.13 48.60 -17.17
CA SER A 5 -32.21 47.51 -17.52
C SER A 5 -32.44 46.33 -16.59
N THR A 6 -33.18 45.40 -17.18
CA THR A 6 -33.50 44.04 -16.80
C THR A 6 -32.25 43.17 -16.66
N GLY A 7 -32.22 42.38 -15.58
CA GLY A 7 -31.75 41.00 -15.54
C GLY A 7 -30.25 40.73 -15.75
N THR A 8 -29.65 39.98 -14.83
CA THR A 8 -29.21 38.60 -15.10
C THR A 8 -28.54 38.02 -13.85
N LEU A 9 -29.19 37.00 -13.29
CA LEU A 9 -28.58 36.01 -12.40
C LEU A 9 -27.37 35.37 -13.11
N ARG A 10 -26.15 35.59 -12.61
CA ARG A 10 -24.96 34.79 -12.97
C ARG A 10 -24.30 34.35 -11.67
N ALA A 11 -24.60 33.13 -11.24
CA ALA A 11 -23.82 31.93 -11.55
C ALA A 11 -22.75 31.69 -10.48
N ASN A 12 -23.19 31.02 -9.41
CA ASN A 12 -22.32 30.29 -8.49
C ASN A 12 -21.57 29.23 -9.32
N ARG A 13 -20.31 29.51 -9.63
CA ARG A 13 -19.44 28.75 -10.51
C ARG A 13 -18.12 28.60 -9.77
N ILE A 14 -17.61 27.36 -9.73
CA ILE A 14 -16.31 26.86 -9.23
C ILE A 14 -16.11 27.04 -7.71
N GLU A 15 -15.86 26.01 -6.89
CA GLU A 15 -14.92 24.90 -7.05
C GLU A 15 -15.51 23.62 -6.44
N ARG A 16 -15.70 22.59 -7.27
CA ARG A 16 -15.76 21.19 -6.81
C ARG A 16 -14.36 20.63 -7.00
N GLU A 17 -13.57 20.54 -5.93
CA GLU A 17 -12.37 19.70 -5.87
C GLU A 17 -12.27 19.22 -4.42
N MET A 18 -12.72 18.00 -4.13
CA MET A 18 -11.83 16.85 -4.01
C MET A 18 -10.60 17.16 -3.14
N THR A 19 -10.80 17.48 -1.86
CA THR A 19 -9.68 17.32 -0.92
C THR A 19 -9.67 15.86 -0.47
N GLU A 20 -8.77 15.13 -1.09
CA GLU A 20 -8.31 13.79 -0.74
C GLU A 20 -8.27 13.56 0.79
N PRO A 21 -8.52 12.32 1.27
CA PRO A 21 -8.32 12.02 2.67
C PRO A 21 -6.88 12.37 3.03
N THR A 22 -6.75 13.27 4.00
CA THR A 22 -5.50 13.60 4.68
C THR A 22 -4.68 12.34 4.91
N LYS A 23 -3.50 12.26 4.28
CA LYS A 23 -2.44 11.31 4.66
C LYS A 23 -1.44 12.12 5.49
N PRO A 24 -1.53 12.08 6.84
CA PRO A 24 -0.57 12.78 7.69
C PRO A 24 0.72 11.93 7.76
N GLY A 25 1.88 12.53 7.46
CA GLY A 25 3.19 11.96 7.82
C GLY A 25 3.98 11.22 6.73
N ALA A 26 4.11 11.81 5.53
CA ALA A 26 4.98 11.29 4.47
C ALA A 26 6.44 11.69 4.72
N GLY A 27 7.26 10.74 5.17
CA GLY A 27 8.72 10.92 5.25
C GLY A 27 9.46 9.80 5.97
N ASN A 28 8.76 8.89 6.65
CA ASN A 28 9.37 7.67 7.21
C ASN A 28 8.38 6.50 7.38
N GLN A 29 7.10 6.80 7.61
CA GLN A 29 6.06 5.75 7.75
C GLN A 29 5.66 5.14 6.39
N GLY A 30 5.54 5.97 5.35
CA GLY A 30 5.17 5.48 4.02
C GLY A 30 6.22 4.60 3.34
N GLU A 31 7.51 4.83 3.63
CA GLU A 31 8.60 3.97 3.17
C GLU A 31 8.64 2.66 3.97
N SER A 32 8.54 2.72 5.29
CA SER A 32 8.49 1.50 6.12
C SER A 32 7.30 0.59 5.75
N GLU A 33 6.13 1.18 5.50
CA GLU A 33 4.92 0.44 5.06
C GLU A 33 5.14 -0.20 3.68
N ARG A 34 5.72 0.53 2.72
CA ARG A 34 6.03 -0.03 1.39
C ARG A 34 7.01 -1.20 1.48
N HIS A 35 8.07 -1.05 2.28
CA HIS A 35 9.05 -2.12 2.48
C HIS A 35 8.41 -3.34 3.16
N LEU A 36 7.48 -3.13 4.09
CA LEU A 36 6.71 -4.20 4.70
C LEU A 36 5.82 -4.89 3.66
N GLU A 37 5.07 -4.14 2.83
CA GLU A 37 4.24 -4.70 1.77
C GLU A 37 5.06 -5.54 0.77
N GLU A 38 6.23 -5.05 0.35
CA GLU A 38 7.16 -5.79 -0.52
C GLU A 38 7.66 -7.08 0.14
N SER A 39 7.95 -7.02 1.44
CA SER A 39 8.38 -8.20 2.21
C SER A 39 7.27 -9.23 2.34
N ILE A 40 6.03 -8.79 2.62
CA ILE A 40 4.86 -9.66 2.69
C ILE A 40 4.55 -10.29 1.33
N ALA A 41 4.67 -9.53 0.24
CA ALA A 41 4.53 -10.06 -1.11
C ALA A 41 5.56 -11.18 -1.38
N SER A 42 6.82 -10.97 -0.99
CA SER A 42 7.89 -11.97 -1.13
C SER A 42 7.62 -13.23 -0.29
N VAL A 43 7.14 -13.07 0.95
CA VAL A 43 6.74 -14.20 1.81
C VAL A 43 5.56 -14.95 1.20
N ARG A 44 4.57 -14.24 0.63
CA ARG A 44 3.41 -14.86 0.00
C ARG A 44 3.82 -15.73 -1.20
N GLU A 45 4.72 -15.24 -2.03
CA GLU A 45 5.28 -16.00 -3.16
C GLU A 45 6.00 -17.26 -2.66
N ALA A 46 6.85 -17.13 -1.65
CA ALA A 46 7.55 -18.24 -1.02
C ALA A 46 6.58 -19.30 -0.45
N LEU A 47 5.55 -18.88 0.27
CA LEU A 47 4.53 -19.78 0.83
C LEU A 47 3.68 -20.45 -0.24
N THR A 48 3.47 -19.80 -1.40
CA THR A 48 2.69 -20.37 -2.51
C THR A 48 3.39 -21.58 -3.13
N GLY A 49 4.73 -21.56 -3.21
CA GLY A 49 5.53 -22.70 -3.68
C GLY A 49 5.77 -23.79 -2.62
N LEU A 50 5.67 -23.44 -1.34
CA LEU A 50 6.05 -24.31 -0.23
C LEU A 50 4.97 -25.35 0.10
N ARG A 51 5.15 -26.58 -0.37
CA ARG A 51 4.26 -27.71 -0.02
C ARG A 51 4.43 -28.18 1.43
N TYR A 52 5.68 -28.26 1.88
CA TYR A 52 6.08 -28.68 3.22
C TYR A 52 7.40 -28.01 3.57
N GLY A 53 7.49 -27.35 4.73
CA GLY A 53 8.70 -26.61 5.07
C GLY A 53 8.53 -25.67 6.26
N ALA A 54 9.41 -24.69 6.36
CA ALA A 54 9.34 -23.60 7.32
C ALA A 54 9.78 -22.29 6.65
N VAL A 55 9.17 -21.18 7.04
CA VAL A 55 9.62 -19.83 6.66
C VAL A 55 10.06 -19.12 7.93
N GLN A 56 11.29 -18.61 7.95
CA GLN A 56 11.82 -17.79 9.03
C GLN A 56 11.95 -16.35 8.55
N LEU A 57 11.42 -15.42 9.36
CA LEU A 57 11.45 -14.00 9.08
C LEU A 57 12.26 -13.29 10.17
N THR A 58 13.25 -12.52 9.76
CA THR A 58 14.06 -11.73 10.68
C THR A 58 13.70 -10.25 10.51
N VAL A 59 13.20 -9.65 11.59
CA VAL A 59 12.80 -8.25 11.64
C VAL A 59 13.79 -7.49 12.52
N HIS A 60 14.39 -6.43 11.98
CA HIS A 60 15.20 -5.48 12.74
C HIS A 60 14.61 -4.08 12.57
N GLU A 61 14.44 -3.35 13.67
CA GLU A 61 13.97 -1.95 13.66
C GLU A 61 12.65 -1.72 12.89
N GLY A 62 11.72 -2.67 13.01
CA GLY A 62 10.42 -2.63 12.33
C GLY A 62 10.46 -2.96 10.84
N ARG A 63 11.62 -3.38 10.31
CA ARG A 63 11.80 -3.78 8.91
C ARG A 63 12.22 -5.23 8.81
N VAL A 64 11.63 -5.95 7.85
CA VAL A 64 12.08 -7.30 7.52
C VAL A 64 13.42 -7.18 6.79
N VAL A 65 14.45 -7.82 7.33
CA VAL A 65 15.80 -7.80 6.73
C VAL A 65 16.20 -9.15 6.15
N GLN A 66 15.53 -10.24 6.56
CA GLN A 66 15.83 -11.57 6.05
C GLN A 66 14.56 -12.41 5.97
N ILE A 67 14.48 -13.19 4.90
CA ILE A 67 13.45 -14.19 4.65
C ILE A 67 14.18 -15.48 4.29
N ASP A 68 14.10 -16.48 5.15
CA ASP A 68 14.62 -17.83 4.87
C ASP A 68 13.45 -18.77 4.59
N VAL A 69 13.50 -19.46 3.45
CA VAL A 69 12.46 -20.39 3.01
C VAL A 69 13.07 -21.78 2.94
N THR A 70 12.75 -22.62 3.91
CA THR A 70 13.27 -23.98 4.00
C THR A 70 12.21 -24.98 3.53
N GLU A 71 12.42 -25.58 2.35
CA GLU A 71 11.59 -26.70 1.87
C GLU A 71 12.03 -28.03 2.49
N LYS A 72 11.09 -28.77 3.10
CA LYS A 72 11.33 -30.10 3.65
C LYS A 72 10.63 -31.14 2.79
N ARG A 73 11.39 -31.78 1.90
CA ARG A 73 10.92 -32.93 1.10
C ARG A 73 11.15 -34.22 1.89
N ARG A 74 10.10 -35.01 2.14
CA ARG A 74 10.27 -36.39 2.62
C ARG A 74 10.86 -37.24 1.50
N LEU A 75 12.11 -37.62 1.65
CA LEU A 75 12.71 -38.68 0.86
C LEU A 75 12.15 -40.00 1.40
N LYS A 76 11.42 -40.76 0.57
CA LYS A 76 10.99 -42.10 0.97
C LYS A 76 12.26 -42.96 1.09
N PRO A 77 12.49 -43.67 2.22
CA PRO A 77 13.51 -44.70 2.24
C PRO A 77 13.06 -45.82 1.29
N ASN A 78 13.93 -46.18 0.35
CA ASN A 78 13.74 -47.35 -0.52
C ASN A 78 14.45 -48.55 0.09
#